data_AF-A0AA39USY5-F1
#
_entry.id   AF-A0AA39USY5-F1
#
_cell.length_a   1.000
_cell.length_b   1.000
_cell.length_c   1.000
_cell.angle_alpha   90.00
_cell.angle_beta   90.00
_cell.angle_gamma   90.00
#
_symmetry.space_group_name_H-M   'P 1'
#
loop_
_entity.id
_entity.type
_entity.pdbx_description
1 polymer ?
#
loop_
_entity_poly.entity_id
_entity_poly.type
_entity_poly.pdbx_seq_one_letter_code
_entity_poly.pdbx_strand_id
1 'polypeptide(L)'
;MSCLRRPNILVPVHQRTFCYQSSRLFHSSPLWRSLSDHDRGRGLTNILADDNPPAVQVKRIIKQGIQLADGLVLPSACIFLEGQVFLWDVPQTFWEGWGKEHLEIFDLVSPRPEILLFGTGARLVQPPSFVRTYMNRLGIQVDTMDTKNACSTYNVLAEEGRRVAAALLPLSPHLWLKTSVPSK
;
A
#
# COMPACT_ATOMS: atom_id res chain seq x y z
N MET A 1 -1.35 -8.93 36.80
CA MET A 1 -1.98 -7.66 36.40
C MET A 1 -1.07 -6.99 35.38
N SER A 2 -1.63 -6.68 34.21
CA SER A 2 -1.16 -5.70 33.22
C SER A 2 0.16 -5.98 32.47
N CYS A 3 0.11 -6.90 31.50
CA CYS A 3 1.07 -6.93 30.39
C CYS A 3 0.77 -5.77 29.43
N LEU A 4 1.53 -4.69 29.51
CA LEU A 4 1.53 -3.62 28.52
C LEU A 4 2.12 -4.15 27.19
N ARG A 5 1.25 -4.58 26.27
CA ARG A 5 1.63 -4.97 24.90
C ARG A 5 1.99 -3.72 24.09
N ARG A 6 3.18 -3.74 23.49
CA ARG A 6 3.72 -2.67 22.64
C ARG A 6 2.97 -2.58 21.29
N PRO A 7 2.88 -1.40 20.68
CA PRO A 7 2.24 -1.22 19.37
C PRO A 7 3.09 -1.80 18.24
N ASN A 8 2.45 -2.50 17.30
CA ASN A 8 3.02 -2.87 16.00
C ASN A 8 3.43 -1.58 15.25
N ILE A 9 4.72 -1.43 14.95
CA ILE A 9 5.22 -0.24 14.25
C ILE A 9 5.08 -0.48 12.74
N LEU A 10 4.00 0.04 12.16
CA LEU A 10 3.86 0.23 10.72
C LEU A 10 4.66 1.47 10.35
N VAL A 11 5.78 1.30 9.66
CA VAL A 11 6.60 2.44 9.21
C VAL A 11 6.14 2.84 7.81
N PRO A 12 5.66 4.07 7.59
CA PRO A 12 5.40 4.57 6.25
C PRO A 12 6.73 4.72 5.51
N VAL A 13 6.82 4.15 4.30
CA VAL A 13 7.96 4.39 3.42
C VAL A 13 7.77 5.77 2.76
N HIS A 14 8.09 6.84 3.49
CA HIS A 14 7.99 8.21 2.96
C HIS A 14 9.26 8.62 2.21
N GLN A 15 9.09 9.09 0.98
CA GLN A 15 10.11 9.72 0.16
C GLN A 15 10.62 11.00 0.84
N ARG A 16 11.91 11.06 1.17
CA ARG A 16 12.57 12.30 1.58
C ARG A 16 13.06 13.03 0.33
N THR A 17 12.27 13.96 -0.17
CA THR A 17 12.75 14.98 -1.12
C THR A 17 12.69 16.33 -0.44
N PHE A 18 13.87 16.83 -0.10
CA PHE A 18 14.11 18.17 0.43
C PHE A 18 13.77 19.18 -0.67
N CYS A 19 12.83 20.10 -0.45
CA CYS A 19 12.56 21.19 -1.40
C CYS A 19 12.72 22.53 -0.70
N TYR A 20 13.68 23.32 -1.19
CA TYR A 20 14.05 24.64 -0.70
C TYR A 20 12.97 25.66 -1.05
N GLN A 21 12.69 26.53 -0.09
CA GLN A 21 11.68 27.58 -0.14
C GLN A 21 12.11 28.72 -1.08
N SER A 22 11.18 29.26 -1.89
CA SER A 22 11.25 30.65 -2.34
C SER A 22 9.86 31.17 -2.73
N SER A 23 9.72 32.49 -2.60
CA SER A 23 8.52 33.21 -2.18
C SER A 23 7.96 34.10 -3.31
N ARG A 24 6.68 34.54 -3.17
CA ARG A 24 6.00 35.70 -3.83
C ARG A 24 5.46 35.43 -5.25
N LEU A 25 4.33 35.95 -5.75
CA LEU A 25 3.24 36.86 -5.32
C LEU A 25 2.06 36.68 -6.32
N PHE A 26 0.85 37.10 -5.92
CA PHE A 26 -0.45 37.13 -6.63
C PHE A 26 -0.46 37.73 -8.06
N HIS A 27 -1.30 37.19 -8.98
CA HIS A 27 -2.38 37.90 -9.72
C HIS A 27 -3.15 37.01 -10.72
N SER A 28 -4.23 37.57 -11.28
CA SER A 28 -5.56 37.03 -11.61
C SER A 28 -5.83 36.52 -13.04
N SER A 29 -6.79 35.60 -13.14
CA SER A 29 -7.88 35.48 -14.14
C SER A 29 -7.62 34.98 -15.59
N PRO A 30 -8.66 34.38 -16.23
CA PRO A 30 -8.54 33.21 -17.10
C PRO A 30 -8.70 33.51 -18.59
N LEU A 31 -8.16 32.65 -19.46
CA LEU A 31 -8.47 32.64 -20.89
C LEU A 31 -8.39 31.20 -21.43
N TRP A 32 -9.56 30.64 -21.73
CA TRP A 32 -9.69 29.38 -22.43
C TRP A 32 -9.26 29.54 -23.89
N ARG A 33 -8.33 28.69 -24.35
CA ARG A 33 -8.25 28.28 -25.75
C ARG A 33 -7.99 26.78 -25.81
N SER A 34 -8.99 26.10 -26.36
CA SER A 34 -8.89 24.78 -26.97
C SER A 34 -7.83 24.81 -28.06
N LEU A 35 -6.90 23.85 -28.04
CA LEU A 35 -6.23 23.31 -29.22
C LEU A 35 -5.78 21.89 -28.88
N SER A 36 -6.36 20.94 -29.59
CA SER A 36 -5.90 19.56 -29.70
C SER A 36 -4.60 19.58 -30.51
N ASP A 37 -3.52 19.01 -29.99
CA ASP A 37 -2.46 18.50 -30.86
C ASP A 37 -1.68 17.35 -30.23
N HIS A 38 -1.27 16.44 -31.10
CA HIS A 38 -0.67 15.15 -30.80
C HIS A 38 0.86 15.32 -30.95
N ASP A 39 1.61 15.43 -29.84
CA ASP A 39 3.07 15.34 -29.92
C ASP A 39 3.70 14.65 -28.68
N ARG A 40 4.64 13.74 -28.97
CA ARG A 40 5.42 12.96 -28.00
C ARG A 40 6.67 13.76 -27.64
N GLY A 41 6.77 14.26 -26.41
CA GLY A 41 8.02 14.83 -25.93
C GLY A 41 7.94 15.29 -24.48
N ARG A 42 8.87 14.79 -23.67
CA ARG A 42 9.14 15.12 -22.26
C ARG A 42 8.74 16.53 -21.81
N GLY A 43 8.12 16.60 -20.63
CA GLY A 43 8.24 17.75 -19.74
C GLY A 43 6.98 18.60 -19.62
N LEU A 44 5.86 17.99 -19.23
CA LEU A 44 4.69 18.74 -18.77
C LEU A 44 4.22 18.13 -17.44
N THR A 45 4.48 18.85 -16.36
CA THR A 45 3.86 18.59 -15.05
C THR A 45 2.35 18.79 -15.25
N ASN A 46 1.57 17.75 -14.97
CA ASN A 46 0.12 17.82 -15.09
C ASN A 46 -0.45 18.75 -14.02
N ILE A 47 -0.68 20.02 -14.37
CA ILE A 47 -1.25 21.07 -13.47
C ILE A 47 -2.76 20.85 -13.23
N LEU A 48 -3.36 19.87 -13.91
CA LEU A 48 -4.73 19.39 -13.70
C LEU A 48 -4.77 17.99 -13.07
N ALA A 49 -3.66 17.51 -12.52
CA ALA A 49 -3.68 16.27 -11.76
C ALA A 49 -4.62 16.49 -10.56
N ASP A 50 -5.74 15.76 -10.59
CA ASP A 50 -6.61 15.48 -9.46
C ASP A 50 -5.78 15.47 -8.16
N ASP A 51 -6.26 16.05 -7.06
CA ASP A 51 -5.51 16.21 -5.79
C ASP A 51 -5.06 14.87 -5.15
N ASN A 52 -5.24 13.75 -5.85
CA ASN A 52 -4.82 12.42 -5.48
C ASN A 52 -3.49 12.04 -6.18
N PRO A 53 -2.37 11.91 -5.43
CA PRO A 53 -1.13 11.41 -6.01
C PRO A 53 -1.35 10.03 -6.67
N PRO A 54 -0.68 9.73 -7.80
CA PRO A 54 -0.87 8.47 -8.50
C PRO A 54 -0.54 7.31 -7.55
N ALA A 55 -1.44 6.34 -7.47
CA ALA A 55 -1.28 5.20 -6.58
C ALA A 55 0.06 4.51 -6.84
N VAL A 56 0.81 4.18 -5.78
CA VAL A 56 2.06 3.43 -5.91
C VAL A 56 1.80 2.11 -6.60
N GLN A 57 2.41 1.92 -7.77
CA GLN A 57 2.21 0.76 -8.64
C GLN A 57 3.24 -0.33 -8.35
N VAL A 58 2.79 -1.59 -8.44
CA VAL A 58 3.69 -2.76 -8.38
C VAL A 58 4.19 -3.07 -9.78
N LYS A 59 5.52 -3.10 -9.96
CA LYS A 59 6.14 -3.42 -11.25
C LYS A 59 6.23 -4.92 -11.49
N ARG A 60 6.74 -5.67 -10.50
CA ARG A 60 6.98 -7.11 -10.62
C ARG A 60 7.21 -7.75 -9.26
N ILE A 61 6.83 -9.02 -9.15
CA ILE A 61 7.25 -9.90 -8.04
C ILE A 61 8.50 -10.67 -8.42
N ILE A 62 9.55 -10.52 -7.60
CA ILE A 62 10.84 -11.20 -7.73
C ILE A 62 11.09 -12.07 -6.50
N LYS A 63 12.11 -12.94 -6.55
CA LYS A 63 12.45 -13.81 -5.41
C LYS A 63 12.82 -13.02 -4.16
N GLN A 64 13.42 -11.84 -4.34
CA GLN A 64 13.88 -10.96 -3.28
C GLN A 64 12.75 -10.13 -2.65
N GLY A 65 11.56 -10.08 -3.26
CA GLY A 65 10.46 -9.25 -2.79
C GLY A 65 9.57 -8.68 -3.89
N ILE A 66 8.86 -7.61 -3.53
CA ILE A 66 7.92 -6.89 -4.38
C ILE A 66 8.62 -5.64 -4.91
N GLN A 67 8.85 -5.60 -6.22
CA GLN A 67 9.47 -4.44 -6.88
C GLN A 67 8.38 -3.44 -7.29
N LEU A 68 8.52 -2.21 -6.84
CA LEU A 68 7.66 -1.08 -7.19
C LEU A 68 8.08 -0.43 -8.52
N ALA A 69 7.22 0.43 -9.07
CA ALA A 69 7.48 1.13 -10.33
C ALA A 69 8.72 2.05 -10.27
N ASP A 70 9.00 2.65 -9.11
CA ASP A 70 10.18 3.50 -8.86
C ASP A 70 11.50 2.70 -8.73
N GLY A 71 11.42 1.38 -8.71
CA GLY A 71 12.56 0.48 -8.57
C GLY A 71 12.84 0.02 -7.15
N LEU A 72 12.14 0.54 -6.13
CA LEU A 72 12.26 0.07 -4.75
C LEU A 72 11.83 -1.39 -4.66
N VAL A 73 12.60 -2.20 -3.93
CA VAL A 73 12.27 -3.59 -3.65
C VAL A 73 11.89 -3.72 -2.19
N LEU A 74 10.65 -4.12 -1.94
CA LEU A 74 10.13 -4.42 -0.61
C LEU A 74 10.31 -5.91 -0.35
N PRO A 75 11.26 -6.30 0.51
CA PRO A 75 11.52 -7.71 0.74
C PRO A 75 10.42 -8.37 1.60
N SER A 76 9.70 -7.55 2.39
CA SER A 76 8.73 -7.99 3.41
C SER A 76 7.30 -8.06 2.92
N ALA A 77 6.44 -8.59 3.78
CA ALA A 77 5.02 -8.35 3.65
C ALA A 77 4.74 -6.84 3.72
N CYS A 78 3.80 -6.38 2.92
CA CYS A 78 3.45 -4.97 2.86
C CYS A 78 1.97 -4.77 2.55
N ILE A 79 1.46 -3.62 2.96
CA ILE A 79 0.10 -3.17 2.70
C ILE A 79 0.16 -1.94 1.81
N PHE A 80 -0.53 -1.99 0.69
CA PHE A 80 -0.80 -0.87 -0.21
C PHE A 80 -2.16 -0.29 0.16
N LEU A 81 -2.18 1.00 0.45
CA LEU A 81 -3.38 1.69 0.92
C LEU A 81 -3.26 3.18 0.61
N GLU A 82 -4.27 3.74 -0.07
CA GLU A 82 -4.32 5.18 -0.43
C GLU A 82 -3.05 5.68 -1.14
N GLY A 83 -2.52 4.86 -2.05
CA GLY A 83 -1.30 5.18 -2.78
C GLY A 83 -0.03 5.17 -1.92
N GLN A 84 -0.10 4.75 -0.65
CA GLN A 84 1.03 4.56 0.23
C GLN A 84 1.34 3.07 0.41
N VAL A 85 2.58 2.79 0.82
CA VAL A 85 3.01 1.43 1.16
C VAL A 85 3.54 1.38 2.58
N PHE A 86 2.97 0.46 3.35
CA PHE A 86 3.33 0.18 4.73
C PHE A 86 4.00 -1.17 4.82
N LEU A 87 5.12 -1.25 5.54
CA LEU A 87 5.67 -2.55 5.90
C LEU A 87 4.73 -3.23 6.88
N TRP A 88 4.45 -4.50 6.63
CA TRP A 88 3.47 -5.26 7.38
C TRP A 88 4.15 -6.34 8.22
N ASP A 89 4.00 -6.21 9.53
CA ASP A 89 4.53 -7.18 10.48
C ASP A 89 3.54 -8.33 10.63
N VAL A 90 3.88 -9.50 10.09
CA VAL A 90 3.03 -10.70 10.08
C VAL A 90 3.76 -11.93 10.60
N PRO A 91 3.03 -12.92 11.13
CA PRO A 91 3.59 -14.22 11.43
C PRO A 91 4.18 -14.90 10.18
N GLN A 92 5.24 -15.67 10.37
CA GLN A 92 5.93 -16.36 9.26
C GLN A 92 5.23 -17.63 8.82
N THR A 93 4.53 -18.27 9.74
CA THR A 93 3.68 -19.41 9.44
C THR A 93 2.35 -18.93 8.88
N PHE A 94 1.81 -19.68 7.92
CA PHE A 94 0.51 -19.38 7.35
C PHE A 94 -0.56 -19.53 8.44
N TRP A 95 -1.25 -18.43 8.74
CA TRP A 95 -2.43 -18.36 9.61
C TRP A 95 -2.24 -18.69 11.09
N GLU A 96 -1.13 -19.30 11.48
CA GLU A 96 -0.78 -19.50 12.88
C GLU A 96 -0.18 -18.20 13.47
N GLY A 97 -0.64 -17.81 14.66
CA GLY A 97 -0.25 -16.54 15.31
C GLY A 97 -0.89 -15.30 14.70
N TRP A 98 -1.82 -15.46 13.75
CA TRP A 98 -2.56 -14.34 13.19
C TRP A 98 -3.65 -13.88 14.16
N GLY A 99 -3.58 -12.64 14.59
CA GLY A 99 -4.61 -11.98 15.39
C GLY A 99 -5.12 -10.70 14.74
N LYS A 100 -5.97 -10.00 15.50
CA LYS A 100 -6.55 -8.72 15.11
C LYS A 100 -5.48 -7.68 14.82
N GLU A 101 -4.41 -7.68 15.61
CA GLU A 101 -3.29 -6.74 15.59
C GLU A 101 -2.59 -6.60 14.23
N HIS A 102 -2.71 -7.61 13.36
CA HIS A 102 -2.14 -7.56 12.00
C HIS A 102 -3.08 -6.88 11.00
N LEU A 103 -4.32 -6.63 11.38
CA LEU A 103 -5.37 -6.05 10.54
C LEU A 103 -5.85 -4.68 11.05
N GLU A 104 -5.35 -4.21 12.19
CA GLU A 104 -5.82 -2.98 12.86
C GLU A 104 -5.60 -1.71 12.03
N ILE A 105 -4.67 -1.71 11.08
CA ILE A 105 -4.45 -0.56 10.18
C ILE A 105 -5.73 -0.18 9.44
N PHE A 106 -6.57 -1.16 9.08
CA PHE A 106 -7.82 -0.94 8.34
C PHE A 106 -8.92 -0.31 9.21
N ASP A 107 -8.81 -0.35 10.54
CA ASP A 107 -9.71 0.38 11.43
C ASP A 107 -9.38 1.87 11.49
N LEU A 108 -8.10 2.19 11.37
CA LEU A 108 -7.53 3.52 11.58
C LEU A 108 -7.59 4.39 10.32
N VAL A 109 -7.68 3.77 9.14
CA VAL A 109 -7.68 4.49 7.86
C VAL A 109 -9.08 4.98 7.51
N SER A 110 -9.13 6.21 7.01
CA SER A 110 -10.34 6.87 6.54
C SER A 110 -10.01 7.74 5.31
N PRO A 111 -10.66 7.53 4.16
CA PRO A 111 -11.77 6.59 3.93
C PRO A 111 -11.33 5.11 3.91
N ARG A 112 -12.23 4.21 4.36
CA ARG A 112 -11.96 2.77 4.29
C ARG A 112 -11.93 2.27 2.84
N PRO A 113 -11.04 1.32 2.50
CA PRO A 113 -11.08 0.67 1.21
C PRO A 113 -12.36 -0.16 1.07
N GLU A 114 -12.91 -0.23 -0.14
CA GLU A 114 -14.07 -1.09 -0.43
C GLU A 114 -13.63 -2.55 -0.60
N ILE A 115 -12.44 -2.75 -1.19
CA ILE A 115 -11.90 -4.06 -1.53
C ILE A 115 -10.50 -4.18 -0.94
N LEU A 116 -10.25 -5.29 -0.24
CA LEU A 116 -8.93 -5.73 0.18
C LEU A 116 -8.52 -6.97 -0.64
N LEU A 117 -7.50 -6.80 -1.47
CA LEU A 117 -6.83 -7.90 -2.17
C LEU A 117 -5.78 -8.52 -1.24
N PHE A 118 -6.01 -9.75 -0.82
CA PHE A 118 -5.14 -10.47 0.09
C PHE A 118 -4.25 -11.44 -0.70
N GLY A 119 -2.98 -11.07 -0.88
CA GLY A 119 -1.98 -11.85 -1.59
C GLY A 119 -1.23 -12.81 -0.65
N THR A 120 -1.44 -14.12 -0.78
CA THR A 120 -0.93 -15.11 0.18
C THR A 120 0.43 -15.71 -0.20
N GLY A 121 1.28 -14.96 -0.90
CA GLY A 121 2.58 -15.44 -1.38
C GLY A 121 2.49 -16.18 -2.71
N ALA A 122 3.21 -17.29 -2.85
CA ALA A 122 3.35 -18.04 -4.10
C ALA A 122 2.13 -18.87 -4.50
N ARG A 123 1.24 -19.15 -3.56
CA ARG A 123 0.01 -19.93 -3.76
C ARG A 123 -1.13 -19.30 -3.00
N LEU A 124 -2.34 -19.46 -3.50
CA LEU A 124 -3.57 -19.07 -2.81
C LEU A 124 -3.78 -20.01 -1.61
N VAL A 125 -3.82 -19.44 -0.41
CA VAL A 125 -4.18 -20.15 0.83
C VAL A 125 -5.34 -19.41 1.47
N GLN A 126 -6.45 -20.09 1.74
CA GLN A 126 -7.63 -19.41 2.28
C GLN A 126 -7.37 -18.87 3.70
N PRO A 127 -7.71 -17.60 3.98
CA PRO A 127 -7.64 -17.05 5.33
C PRO A 127 -8.63 -17.74 6.27
N PRO A 128 -8.30 -17.81 7.57
CA PRO A 128 -9.26 -18.13 8.61
C PRO A 128 -10.49 -17.24 8.51
N SER A 129 -11.64 -17.79 8.90
CA SER A 129 -12.93 -17.09 8.88
C SER A 129 -12.92 -15.76 9.64
N PHE A 130 -12.09 -15.64 10.68
CA PHE A 130 -11.99 -14.41 11.46
C PHE A 130 -11.51 -13.22 10.61
N VAL A 131 -10.60 -13.42 9.66
CA VAL A 131 -10.08 -12.33 8.80
C VAL A 131 -11.23 -11.74 7.97
N ARG A 132 -11.99 -12.62 7.30
CA ARG A 132 -13.16 -12.23 6.50
C ARG A 132 -14.22 -11.57 7.36
N THR A 133 -14.54 -12.15 8.52
CA THR A 133 -15.53 -11.60 9.46
C THR A 133 -15.12 -10.22 9.97
N TYR A 134 -13.84 -10.06 10.30
CA TYR A 134 -13.27 -8.83 10.81
C TYR A 134 -13.33 -7.71 9.77
N MET A 135 -12.89 -7.99 8.55
CA MET A 135 -12.93 -7.05 7.42
C MET A 135 -14.37 -6.68 7.01
N ASN A 136 -15.28 -7.67 6.95
CA ASN A 136 -16.68 -7.44 6.62
C ASN A 136 -17.35 -6.48 7.62
N ARG A 137 -17.01 -6.56 8.92
CA ARG A 137 -17.51 -5.62 9.93
C ARG A 137 -17.07 -4.17 9.65
N LEU A 138 -15.94 -3.98 9.00
CA LEU A 138 -15.45 -2.68 8.56
C LEU A 138 -16.05 -2.21 7.23
N GLY A 139 -16.89 -3.04 6.60
CA GLY A 139 -17.45 -2.80 5.27
C GLY A 139 -16.46 -3.09 4.13
N ILE A 140 -15.39 -3.84 4.41
CA ILE A 140 -14.32 -4.13 3.46
C ILE A 140 -14.51 -5.54 2.91
N GLN A 141 -14.67 -5.68 1.60
CA GLN A 141 -14.74 -6.97 0.92
C GLN A 141 -13.34 -7.57 0.74
N VAL A 142 -13.13 -8.79 1.24
CA VAL A 142 -11.83 -9.49 1.08
C VAL A 142 -11.86 -10.44 -0.11
N ASP A 143 -10.91 -10.26 -1.03
CA ASP A 143 -10.63 -11.22 -2.09
C ASP A 143 -9.24 -11.83 -1.90
N THR A 144 -9.15 -13.15 -1.90
CA THR A 144 -7.90 -13.87 -1.60
C THR A 144 -7.32 -14.46 -2.87
N MET A 145 -6.06 -14.17 -3.15
CA MET A 145 -5.35 -14.67 -4.33
C MET A 145 -3.86 -14.89 -4.06
N ASP A 146 -3.15 -15.50 -5.00
CA ASP A 146 -1.68 -15.44 -4.95
C ASP A 146 -1.20 -14.00 -5.18
N THR A 147 0.00 -13.71 -4.71
CA THR A 147 0.53 -12.33 -4.68
C THR A 147 0.70 -11.74 -6.07
N LYS A 148 1.05 -12.56 -7.07
CA LYS A 148 1.26 -12.07 -8.44
C LYS A 148 -0.06 -11.57 -9.05
N ASN A 149 -1.13 -12.34 -8.86
CA ASN A 149 -2.46 -11.95 -9.29
C ASN A 149 -2.96 -10.74 -8.47
N ALA A 150 -2.74 -10.71 -7.15
CA ALA A 150 -3.10 -9.57 -6.31
C ALA A 150 -2.47 -8.26 -6.79
N CYS A 151 -1.19 -8.29 -7.16
CA CYS A 151 -0.50 -7.09 -7.66
C CYS A 151 -1.09 -6.58 -8.96
N SER A 152 -1.38 -7.49 -9.90
CA SER A 152 -1.94 -7.13 -11.20
C SER A 152 -3.34 -6.53 -11.04
N THR A 153 -4.18 -7.15 -10.22
CA THR A 153 -5.54 -6.66 -9.91
C THR A 153 -5.50 -5.34 -9.16
N TYR A 154 -4.58 -5.19 -8.19
CA TYR A 154 -4.42 -3.95 -7.45
C TYR A 154 -4.08 -2.79 -8.39
N ASN A 155 -3.10 -2.97 -9.28
CA ASN A 155 -2.70 -1.92 -10.21
C ASN A 155 -3.87 -1.45 -11.07
N VAL A 156 -4.64 -2.39 -11.63
CA VAL A 156 -5.83 -2.07 -12.45
C VAL A 156 -6.87 -1.32 -11.64
N LEU A 157 -7.27 -1.83 -10.47
CA LEU A 157 -8.30 -1.19 -9.63
C LEU A 157 -7.86 0.18 -9.09
N ALA A 158 -6.56 0.34 -8.80
CA ALA A 158 -5.99 1.60 -8.35
C ALA A 158 -5.91 2.62 -9.48
N GLU A 159 -5.56 2.20 -10.71
CA GLU A 159 -5.60 3.03 -11.92
C GLU A 159 -7.02 3.46 -12.29
N GLU A 160 -8.03 2.63 -12.03
CA GLU A 160 -9.45 2.97 -12.17
C GLU A 160 -9.94 3.97 -11.11
N GLY A 161 -9.11 4.35 -10.14
CA GLY A 161 -9.49 5.26 -9.05
C GLY A 161 -10.40 4.62 -8.01
N ARG A 162 -10.48 3.29 -7.96
CA ARG A 162 -11.27 2.60 -6.94
C ARG A 162 -10.55 2.62 -5.60
N ARG A 163 -11.33 2.62 -4.51
CA ARG A 163 -10.80 2.47 -3.15
C ARG A 163 -10.40 1.02 -2.87
N VAL A 164 -9.27 0.62 -3.43
CA VAL A 164 -8.68 -0.71 -3.26
C VAL A 164 -7.49 -0.65 -2.30
N ALA A 165 -7.36 -1.68 -1.47
CA ALA A 165 -6.16 -1.96 -0.71
C ALA A 165 -5.59 -3.32 -1.10
N ALA A 166 -4.29 -3.52 -0.94
CA ALA A 166 -3.67 -4.82 -1.12
C ALA A 166 -2.77 -5.17 0.06
N ALA A 167 -3.00 -6.32 0.68
CA ALA A 167 -2.15 -6.88 1.73
C ALA A 167 -1.38 -8.06 1.13
N LEU A 168 -0.08 -7.88 0.90
CA LEU A 168 0.74 -8.78 0.09
C LEU A 168 1.81 -9.47 0.94
N LEU A 169 1.85 -10.80 0.89
CA LEU A 169 2.92 -11.60 1.47
C LEU A 169 4.02 -11.85 0.42
N PRO A 170 5.31 -11.83 0.81
CA PRO A 170 6.40 -12.11 -0.12
C PRO A 170 6.41 -13.58 -0.54
N LEU A 171 6.95 -13.89 -1.72
CA LEU A 171 7.09 -15.28 -2.18
C LEU A 171 8.04 -16.10 -1.31
N SER A 172 9.01 -15.42 -0.71
CA SER A 172 9.99 -16.01 0.20
C SER A 172 10.05 -15.09 1.42
N PRO A 173 9.57 -15.55 2.60
CA PRO A 173 9.71 -14.77 3.82
C PRO A 173 11.19 -14.59 4.10
N HIS A 174 11.67 -13.35 4.09
CA HIS A 174 12.99 -13.06 4.63
C HIS A 174 12.80 -12.57 6.07
N LEU A 175 13.55 -13.18 6.98
CA LEU A 175 13.57 -12.80 8.39
C LEU A 175 14.34 -11.49 8.51
N TRP A 176 13.65 -10.38 8.80
CA TRP A 176 14.34 -9.22 9.37
C TRP A 176 14.37 -9.41 10.88
N LEU A 177 15.58 -9.39 11.45
CA LEU A 177 15.77 -9.41 12.90
C LEU A 177 15.20 -8.12 13.47
N LYS A 178 14.08 -8.20 14.20
CA LYS A 178 13.61 -7.10 15.04
C LYS A 178 14.73 -6.78 16.02
N THR A 179 15.44 -5.68 15.84
CA THR A 179 16.34 -5.18 16.87
C THR A 179 15.46 -4.87 18.08
N SER A 180 15.52 -5.71 19.10
CA SER A 180 14.83 -5.45 20.35
C SER A 180 15.42 -4.17 20.92
N VAL A 181 14.66 -3.08 20.85
CA VAL A 181 15.02 -1.86 21.59
C VAL A 181 15.02 -2.26 23.07
N PRO A 182 16.17 -2.23 23.76
CA PRO A 182 16.26 -2.65 25.15
C PRO A 182 15.27 -1.81 25.96
N SER A 183 14.38 -2.50 26.65
CA SER A 183 13.53 -1.90 27.68
C SER A 183 14.43 -1.28 28.75
N LYS A 184 14.46 0.05 28.80
CA LYS A 184 14.83 0.77 30.03
C LYS A 184 13.67 0.73 31.01
#